data_AF-A0A9D4FCD5-F1
#
_entry.id   AF-A0A9D4FCD5-F1
#
_cell.length_a   1.000
_cell.length_b   1.000
_cell.length_c   1.000
_cell.angle_alpha   90.00
_cell.angle_beta   90.00
_cell.angle_gamma   90.00
#
_symmetry.space_group_name_H-M   'P 1'
#
loop_
_entity.id
_entity.type
_entity.pdbx_description
1 polymer ?
#
loop_
_entity_poly.entity_id
_entity_poly.type
_entity_poly.pdbx_seq_one_letter_code
_entity_poly.pdbx_strand_id
1 'polypeptide(L)' 'MDHELQSPQGVHVTPAGQVLVCGYASNTVIQVDREGKKKLATIASQTDGMSYPKSVCYNTITDQIIVAINDNIMVIDLQ' A
#
# COMPACT_ATOMS: atom_id res chain seq x y z
N MET A 1 -9.66 -15.79 -5.55
CA MET A 1 -8.98 -14.56 -6.01
C MET A 1 -9.10 -13.58 -4.88
N ASP A 2 -7.99 -13.07 -4.37
CA ASP A 2 -7.96 -12.12 -3.24
C ASP A 2 -8.90 -10.94 -3.51
N HIS A 3 -9.99 -10.86 -2.75
CA HIS A 3 -11.01 -9.81 -2.88
C HIS A 3 -10.49 -8.42 -2.45
N GLU A 4 -9.25 -8.35 -1.96
CA GLU A 4 -8.64 -7.21 -1.28
C GLU A 4 -7.77 -6.31 -2.17
N LEU A 5 -7.48 -6.70 -3.41
CA LEU A 5 -6.78 -5.84 -4.38
C LEU A 5 -7.65 -5.65 -5.62
N GLN A 6 -8.32 -4.51 -5.70
CA GLN A 6 -9.16 -4.15 -6.83
C GLN A 6 -8.68 -2.86 -7.48
N SER A 7 -8.56 -2.88 -8.81
CA SER A 7 -8.03 -1.76 -9.62
C SER A 7 -6.67 -1.27 -9.11
N PRO A 8 -5.62 -2.10 -9.15
CA PRO A 8 -4.30 -1.70 -8.66
C PRO A 8 -3.79 -0.47 -9.41
N GLN A 9 -3.17 0.48 -8.72
CA GLN A 9 -2.60 1.69 -9.32
C GLN A 9 -1.13 1.89 -8.93
N GLY A 10 -0.88 2.46 -7.76
CA GLY A 10 0.47 2.71 -7.25
C GLY A 10 1.17 1.43 -6.82
N VAL A 11 2.47 1.33 -7.12
CA VAL A 11 3.33 0.24 -6.68
C VAL A 11 4.70 0.78 -6.23
N HIS A 12 5.29 0.15 -5.23
CA HIS A 12 6.64 0.48 -4.75
C HIS A 12 7.36 -0.77 -4.26
N VAL A 13 8.65 -0.90 -4.56
CA VAL A 13 9.48 -2.02 -4.06
C VAL A 13 10.28 -1.54 -2.86
N THR A 14 10.14 -2.20 -1.71
CA THR A 14 10.91 -1.90 -0.51
C THR A 14 12.38 -2.34 -0.67
N PRO A 15 13.33 -1.84 0.13
CA PRO A 15 14.72 -2.33 0.10
C PRO A 15 14.87 -3.83 0.36
N ALA A 16 13.93 -4.44 1.09
CA ALA A 16 13.88 -5.88 1.33
C ALA A 16 13.34 -6.68 0.11
N GLY A 17 12.91 -5.98 -0.95
CA GLY A 17 12.40 -6.56 -2.19
C GLY A 17 10.91 -6.92 -2.14
N GLN A 18 10.20 -6.61 -1.04
CA GLN A 18 8.74 -6.78 -0.99
C GLN A 18 8.07 -5.67 -1.79
N VAL A 19 6.84 -5.88 -2.23
CA VAL A 19 6.13 -4.92 -3.08
C VAL A 19 4.92 -4.38 -2.33
N LEU A 20 4.80 -3.07 -2.24
CA LEU A 20 3.61 -2.36 -1.78
C LEU A 20 2.73 -2.05 -2.97
N VAL A 21 1.42 -2.26 -2.84
CA VAL A 21 0.46 -2.03 -3.93
C VAL A 21 -0.78 -1.32 -3.39
N CYS A 22 -1.18 -0.24 -4.05
CA CYS A 22 -2.45 0.45 -3.82
C CYS A 22 -3.58 -0.26 -4.55
N GLY A 23 -4.58 -0.74 -3.82
CA GLY A 23 -5.88 -1.15 -4.35
C GLY A 23 -6.85 0.03 -4.36
N TYR A 24 -7.02 0.68 -5.51
CA TYR A 24 -7.83 1.89 -5.64
C TYR A 24 -9.30 1.65 -5.27
N ALA A 25 -9.91 0.60 -5.83
CA ALA A 25 -11.33 0.32 -5.60
C ALA A 25 -11.58 -0.43 -4.28
N SER A 26 -10.58 -1.18 -3.81
CA SER A 26 -10.63 -1.88 -2.53
C SER A 26 -10.29 -0.97 -1.34
N ASN A 27 -9.85 0.27 -1.57
CA ASN A 27 -9.40 1.21 -0.53
C ASN A 27 -8.34 0.58 0.39
N THR A 28 -7.36 -0.09 -0.22
CA THR A 28 -6.32 -0.83 0.52
C THR A 28 -4.92 -0.45 0.04
N VAL A 29 -3.96 -0.58 0.95
CA VAL A 29 -2.55 -0.76 0.60
C VAL A 29 -2.15 -2.13 1.14
N ILE A 30 -1.68 -2.99 0.26
CA ILE A 30 -1.21 -4.33 0.63
C ILE A 30 0.28 -4.45 0.38
N GLN A 31 0.90 -5.35 1.12
CA GLN A 31 2.23 -5.83 0.83
C GLN A 31 2.14 -7.23 0.22
N VAL A 32 2.90 -7.46 -0.84
CA VAL A 32 3.05 -8.75 -1.50
C VAL A 32 4.53 -9.14 -1.56
N ASP A 33 4.77 -10.42 -1.81
CA ASP A 33 6.13 -10.93 -1.97
C ASP A 33 6.86 -10.30 -3.15
N ARG A 34 8.17 -10.53 -3.23
CA ARG A 34 9.04 -9.99 -4.29
C ARG A 34 8.65 -10.41 -5.71
N GLU A 35 7.84 -11.44 -5.86
CA GLU A 35 7.36 -11.92 -7.16
C GLU A 35 5.96 -11.40 -7.48
N GLY A 36 5.32 -10.67 -6.57
CA GLY A 36 3.94 -10.20 -6.70
C GLY A 36 2.89 -11.32 -6.64
N LYS A 37 3.24 -12.51 -6.14
CA LYS A 37 2.38 -13.70 -6.21
C LYS A 37 1.58 -13.95 -4.94
N LYS A 38 2.15 -13.63 -3.79
CA LYS A 38 1.53 -13.88 -2.49
C LYS A 38 1.36 -12.58 -1.71
N LYS A 39 0.15 -12.33 -1.22
CA LYS A 39 -0.10 -11.32 -0.20
C LYS A 39 0.62 -11.68 1.10
N LEU A 40 1.39 -10.73 1.63
CA LEU A 40 2.09 -10.83 2.90
C LEU A 40 1.29 -10.16 4.02
N ALA A 41 0.74 -8.96 3.77
CA ALA A 41 0.00 -8.19 4.76
C ALA A 41 -0.96 -7.19 4.10
N THR A 42 -1.97 -6.75 4.85
CA THR A 42 -2.69 -5.50 4.59
C THR A 42 -2.04 -4.44 5.47
N ILE A 43 -1.48 -3.40 4.85
CA ILE A 43 -0.80 -2.31 5.55
C ILE A 43 -1.80 -1.29 6.07
N ALA A 44 -2.77 -0.94 5.22
CA ALA A 44 -3.85 -0.04 5.56
C ALA A 44 -5.09 -0.35 4.72
N SER A 45 -6.24 0.01 5.25
CA SER A 45 -7.55 -0.28 4.68
C SER A 45 -8.50 0.89 4.93
N GLN A 46 -9.75 0.75 4.46
CA GLN A 46 -10.77 1.77 4.67
C GLN A 46 -11.01 2.09 6.16
N THR A 47 -10.85 1.12 7.07
CA THR A 47 -11.01 1.36 8.51
C THR A 47 -9.92 2.26 9.09
N ASP A 48 -8.78 2.37 8.41
CA ASP A 48 -7.66 3.24 8.75
C ASP A 48 -7.78 4.62 8.10
N GLY A 49 -8.89 4.88 7.39
CA GLY A 49 -9.12 6.12 6.63
C GLY A 49 -8.59 6.10 5.20
N MET A 50 -8.20 4.94 4.68
CA MET A 50 -7.75 4.81 3.29
C MET A 50 -8.91 5.08 2.32
N SER A 51 -8.69 5.94 1.33
CA SER A 51 -9.71 6.33 0.35
C SER A 51 -9.09 6.54 -1.03
N TYR A 52 -9.39 5.62 -1.94
CA TYR A 52 -8.93 5.64 -3.34
C TYR A 52 -7.43 5.89 -3.49
N PRO A 53 -6.57 5.03 -2.91
CA PRO A 53 -5.12 5.22 -2.97
C PRO A 53 -4.62 5.12 -4.42
N LYS A 54 -3.80 6.10 -4.82
CA LYS A 54 -3.29 6.25 -6.20
C LYS A 54 -1.80 5.95 -6.32
N SER A 55 -1.01 6.29 -5.30
CA SER A 55 0.44 6.09 -5.27
C SER A 55 0.91 5.75 -3.86
N VAL A 56 2.00 5.01 -3.75
CA VAL A 56 2.65 4.64 -2.47
C VAL A 56 4.16 4.74 -2.61
N CYS A 57 4.84 5.17 -1.55
CA CYS A 57 6.28 4.99 -1.41
C CYS A 57 6.64 4.65 0.03
N TYR A 58 7.83 4.08 0.20
CA TYR A 58 8.41 3.77 1.50
C TYR A 58 9.61 4.67 1.77
N ASN A 59 9.58 5.40 2.89
CA ASN A 59 10.67 6.23 3.35
C ASN A 59 11.55 5.43 4.32
N THR A 60 12.74 5.06 3.87
CA THR A 60 13.70 4.27 4.65
C THR A 60 14.37 5.04 5.77
N ILE A 61 14.34 6.38 5.74
CA ILE A 61 14.97 7.23 6.76
C ILE A 61 14.06 7.31 7.98
N THR A 62 12.75 7.44 7.76
CA THR A 62 11.75 7.61 8.84
C THR A 62 10.95 6.35 9.14
N ASP A 63 11.19 5.26 8.41
CA ASP A 63 10.42 4.01 8.47
C ASP A 63 8.91 4.21 8.29
N GLN A 64 8.55 5.01 7.28
CA GLN A 64 7.17 5.41 7.00
C GLN A 64 6.71 4.95 5.63
N ILE A 65 5.43 4.59 5.53
CA ILE A 65 4.73 4.42 4.25
C ILE A 65 3.94 5.69 3.97
N ILE A 66 4.17 6.29 2.80
CA ILE A 66 3.51 7.51 2.37
C ILE A 66 2.60 7.18 1.19
N VAL A 67 1.33 7.51 1.30
CA VAL A 67 0.28 7.14 0.34
C VAL A 67 -0.44 8.39 -0.14
N ALA A 68 -0.51 8.57 -1.45
CA ALA A 68 -1.41 9.54 -2.05
C ALA A 68 -2.82 8.96 -2.10
N ILE A 69 -3.74 9.57 -1.35
CA ILE A 69 -5.17 9.25 -1.34
C ILE A 69 -5.95 10.36 -2.05
N ASN A 70 -7.27 10.23 -2.18
CA ASN A 70 -8.05 11.12 -3.05
C ASN A 70 -7.84 12.63 -2.79
N ASP A 71 -7.89 13.04 -1.52
CA ASP A 71 -7.88 14.46 -1.13
C ASP A 71 -6.72 14.84 -0.19
N ASN A 72 -5.80 13.91 0.09
CA ASN A 72 -4.69 14.14 1.01
C ASN A 72 -3.50 13.19 0.77
N ILE A 73 -2.42 13.38 1.52
CA ILE A 73 -1.35 12.40 1.72
C ILE A 73 -1.53 11.78 3.10
N MET A 74 -1.57 10.45 3.15
CA MET A 74 -1.54 9.69 4.39
C MET A 74 -0.11 9.22 4.68
N VAL A 75 0.34 9.40 5.91
CA VAL A 75 1.62 8.87 6.41
C VAL A 75 1.30 7.80 7.44
N ILE A 76 1.90 6.63 7.27
CA ILE A 76 1.73 5.46 8.13
C ILE A 76 3.10 5.16 8.74
N ASP A 77 3.22 5.25 10.05
CA ASP A 77 4.43 4.86 10.78
C ASP A 77 4.45 3.32 10.92
N LEU A 78 5.57 2.69 10.54
CA LEU A 78 5.82 1.29 10.86
C LEU A 78 6.51 1.26 12.23
N GLN A 79 5.86 0.63 13.23
CA GLN A 79 6.41 0.43 14.58
C GLN A 79 7.22 -0.85 14.68
#